data_AF-A0A3N7D2G7-F1
#
_entry.id   AF-A0A3N7D2G7-F1
#
_cell.length_a   1.000
_cell.length_b   1.000
_cell.length_c   1.000
_cell.angle_alpha   90.00
_cell.angle_beta   90.00
_cell.angle_gamma   90.00
#
_symmetry.space_group_name_H-M   'P 1'
#
loop_
_entity.id
_entity.type
_entity.pdbx_description
1 polymer ?
#
loop_
_entity_poly.entity_id
_entity_poly.type
_entity_poly.pdbx_seq_one_letter_code
_entity_poly.pdbx_strand_id
1 'polypeptide(L)'
;MSINNVDQMLSELRAASALAGGKPAAQSQDASQVDFADVLKSTIEQVNSAQQTSQEMQKQFELGDEGVNLQDVMVSLQKASLSFQTMVQARNKLVSAYQEIMNTQV
;
A
#
# COMPACT_ATOMS: atom_id res chain seq x y z
N MET A 1 14.41 -51.71 2.59
CA MET A 1 14.40 -50.28 2.99
C MET A 1 14.99 -49.33 1.93
N SER A 2 15.36 -49.82 0.73
CA SER A 2 16.00 -48.98 -0.32
C SER A 2 15.05 -48.57 -1.47
N ILE A 3 13.77 -48.95 -1.41
CA ILE A 3 12.80 -48.74 -2.49
C ILE A 3 12.16 -47.34 -2.37
N ASN A 4 11.86 -46.90 -1.14
CA ASN A 4 11.22 -45.61 -0.87
C ASN A 4 12.10 -44.39 -1.25
N ASN A 5 13.42 -44.55 -1.23
CA ASN A 5 14.34 -43.46 -1.55
C ASN A 5 14.36 -43.14 -3.05
N VAL A 6 13.98 -44.10 -3.89
CA VAL A 6 13.92 -43.92 -5.35
C VAL A 6 12.66 -43.15 -5.75
N ASP A 7 11.52 -43.41 -5.10
CA ASP A 7 10.29 -42.64 -5.27
C ASP A 7 10.47 -41.17 -4.88
N GLN A 8 11.24 -40.91 -3.83
CA GLN A 8 11.52 -39.55 -3.36
C GLN A 8 12.39 -38.77 -4.35
N MET A 9 13.41 -39.43 -4.92
CA MET A 9 14.27 -38.84 -5.94
C MET A 9 13.54 -38.62 -7.28
N LEU A 10 12.63 -39.53 -7.66
CA LEU A 10 11.75 -39.37 -8.82
C LEU A 10 10.76 -38.22 -8.65
N SER A 11 10.28 -37.99 -7.43
CA SER A 11 9.41 -36.85 -7.11
C SER A 11 10.14 -35.52 -7.22
N GLU A 12 11.38 -35.43 -6.73
CA GLU A 12 12.22 -34.24 -6.88
C GLU A 12 12.57 -33.96 -8.35
N LEU A 13 12.92 -34.99 -9.12
CA LEU A 13 13.18 -34.87 -10.56
C LEU A 13 11.95 -34.38 -11.33
N ARG A 14 10.75 -34.84 -10.96
CA ARG A 14 9.49 -34.35 -11.55
C ARG A 14 9.23 -32.89 -11.19
N ALA A 15 9.45 -32.48 -9.94
CA ALA A 15 9.30 -31.09 -9.50
C ALA A 15 10.29 -30.15 -10.22
N ALA A 16 11.54 -30.56 -10.35
CA ALA A 16 12.56 -29.83 -11.12
C ALA A 16 12.20 -29.74 -12.61
N SER A 17 11.64 -30.81 -13.19
CA SER A 17 11.17 -30.80 -14.59
C SER A 17 9.95 -29.89 -14.81
N ALA A 18 9.08 -29.74 -13.81
CA ALA A 18 7.93 -28.84 -13.87
C ALA A 18 8.34 -27.36 -13.84
N LEU A 19 9.41 -27.04 -13.09
CA LEU A 19 10.03 -25.71 -13.07
C LEU A 19 10.78 -25.41 -14.38
N ALA A 20 11.44 -26.40 -14.99
CA ALA A 20 12.17 -26.24 -16.25
C ALA A 20 11.25 -26.25 -17.49
N GLY A 21 10.07 -26.86 -17.40
CA GLY A 21 9.13 -27.04 -18.51
C GLY A 21 8.23 -25.84 -18.82
N GLY A 22 8.48 -24.67 -18.21
CA GLY A 22 7.78 -23.42 -18.57
C GLY A 22 6.26 -23.46 -18.39
N LYS A 23 5.74 -24.37 -17.56
CA LYS A 23 4.33 -24.33 -17.18
C LYS A 23 4.11 -23.06 -16.36
N PRO A 24 3.21 -22.14 -16.78
CA PRO A 24 2.90 -20.98 -15.97
C PRO A 24 2.46 -21.50 -14.60
N ALA A 25 3.11 -20.98 -13.56
CA ALA A 25 2.67 -21.15 -12.20
C ALA A 25 1.15 -20.93 -12.19
N ALA A 26 0.43 -21.88 -11.60
CA ALA A 26 -1.01 -21.79 -11.42
C ALA A 26 -1.36 -20.36 -11.04
N GLN A 27 -2.29 -19.78 -11.82
CA GLN A 27 -2.79 -18.42 -11.73
C GLN A 27 -2.64 -17.91 -10.31
N SER A 28 -1.85 -16.85 -10.17
CA SER A 28 -1.80 -16.00 -9.00
C SER A 28 -3.22 -15.91 -8.46
N GLN A 29 -3.44 -16.56 -7.32
CA GLN A 29 -4.67 -16.47 -6.55
C GLN A 29 -5.06 -15.00 -6.51
N ASP A 30 -6.33 -14.74 -6.81
CA ASP A 30 -7.00 -13.45 -6.73
C ASP A 30 -6.13 -12.42 -6.02
N ALA A 31 -5.42 -11.61 -6.81
CA ALA A 31 -4.97 -10.34 -6.29
C ALA A 31 -6.28 -9.63 -5.98
N SER A 32 -6.76 -9.79 -4.75
CA SER A 32 -7.98 -9.18 -4.22
C SER A 32 -8.03 -7.81 -4.83
N GLN A 33 -8.99 -7.59 -5.73
CA GLN A 33 -9.06 -6.40 -6.54
C GLN A 33 -9.10 -5.24 -5.55
N VAL A 34 -7.93 -4.63 -5.32
CA VAL A 34 -7.79 -3.55 -4.36
C VAL A 34 -8.57 -2.42 -4.98
N ASP A 35 -9.77 -2.16 -4.44
CA ASP A 35 -10.64 -1.15 -5.00
C ASP A 35 -9.94 0.19 -4.81
N PHE A 36 -9.66 0.83 -5.94
CA PHE A 36 -8.98 2.11 -5.95
C PHE A 36 -9.78 3.15 -5.14
N ALA A 37 -11.12 3.09 -5.16
CA ALA A 37 -11.97 3.98 -4.37
C ALA A 37 -11.79 3.75 -2.87
N ASP A 38 -11.59 2.51 -2.43
CA ASP A 38 -11.30 2.18 -1.03
C ASP A 38 -9.93 2.70 -0.60
N VAL A 39 -8.91 2.60 -1.47
CA VAL A 39 -7.58 3.16 -1.21
C VAL A 39 -7.63 4.68 -1.14
N LEU A 40 -8.35 5.32 -2.07
CA LEU A 40 -8.53 6.77 -2.07
C LEU A 40 -9.25 7.23 -0.81
N LYS A 41 -10.36 6.58 -0.44
CA LYS A 41 -11.11 6.87 0.78
C LYS A 41 -10.23 6.73 2.02
N SER A 42 -9.51 5.63 2.14
CA SER A 42 -8.57 5.39 3.24
C SER A 42 -7.48 6.46 3.30
N THR A 43 -6.95 6.91 2.15
CA THR A 43 -5.95 7.97 2.09
C THR A 43 -6.52 9.31 2.58
N ILE A 44 -7.75 9.65 2.19
CA ILE A 44 -8.44 10.87 2.66
C ILE A 44 -8.66 10.82 4.17
N GLU A 45 -9.13 9.68 4.69
CA GLU A 45 -9.34 9.46 6.11
C GLU A 45 -8.02 9.58 6.91
N GLN A 46 -6.93 9.02 6.38
CA GLN A 46 -5.59 9.13 6.97
C GLN A 46 -5.09 10.58 7.02
N VAL A 47 -5.28 11.36 5.95
CA VAL A 47 -4.90 12.79 5.95
C VAL A 47 -5.73 13.58 6.97
N ASN A 48 -7.03 13.31 7.06
CA ASN A 48 -7.89 13.96 8.04
C ASN A 48 -7.46 13.62 9.48
N SER A 49 -7.19 12.34 9.75
CA SER A 49 -6.69 11.89 11.05
C SER A 49 -5.33 12.52 11.39
N ALA A 50 -4.42 12.63 10.42
CA ALA A 50 -3.13 13.27 10.62
C ALA A 50 -3.27 14.76 10.96
N GLN A 51 -4.18 15.47 10.30
CA GLN A 51 -4.49 16.86 10.62
C GLN A 51 -5.03 17.02 12.05
N GLN A 52 -6.02 16.21 12.44
CA GLN A 52 -6.59 16.26 13.79
C GLN A 52 -5.53 15.97 14.85
N THR A 53 -4.70 14.96 14.62
CA THR A 53 -3.61 14.58 15.56
C THR A 53 -2.60 15.73 15.72
N SER A 54 -2.20 16.39 14.64
CA SER A 54 -1.29 17.55 14.73
C SER A 54 -1.93 18.73 15.47
N GLN A 55 -3.23 18.98 15.30
CA GLN A 55 -3.94 20.03 16.06
C GLN A 55 -4.02 19.71 17.55
N GLU A 56 -4.30 18.45 17.89
CA GLU A 56 -4.33 17.97 19.27
C GLU A 56 -2.96 18.10 19.95
N MET A 57 -1.89 17.70 19.25
CA MET A 57 -0.51 17.84 19.76
C MET A 57 -0.08 19.30 19.90
N GLN A 58 -0.45 20.19 18.97
CA GLN A 58 -0.20 21.63 19.13
C GLN A 58 -0.89 22.16 20.39
N LYS A 59 -2.15 21.80 20.61
CA LYS A 59 -2.90 22.23 21.78
C LYS A 59 -2.31 21.70 23.09
N GLN A 60 -1.91 20.43 23.13
CA GLN A 60 -1.24 19.85 24.31
C GLN A 60 0.12 20.53 24.58
N PHE A 61 0.87 20.85 23.53
CA PHE A 61 2.11 21.61 23.67
C PHE A 61 1.87 23.04 24.19
N GLU A 62 0.87 23.76 23.68
CA GLU A 62 0.49 25.10 24.18
C GLU A 62 0.03 25.09 25.64
N LEU A 63 -0.57 23.98 26.08
CA LEU A 63 -0.99 23.77 27.48
C LEU A 63 0.17 23.37 28.41
N GLY A 64 1.38 23.18 27.86
CA GLY A 64 2.58 22.85 28.63
C GLY A 64 2.69 21.38 29.02
N ASP A 65 2.06 20.47 28.29
CA ASP A 65 2.12 19.03 28.55
C ASP A 65 3.54 18.49 28.30
N GLU A 66 4.19 17.96 29.34
CA GLU A 66 5.56 17.44 29.31
C GLU A 66 5.71 16.20 28.40
N GLY A 67 4.60 15.58 28.00
CA GLY A 67 4.57 14.42 27.10
C GLY A 67 4.72 14.74 25.61
N VAL A 68 4.60 16.01 25.18
CA VAL A 68 4.68 16.41 23.77
C VAL A 68 5.91 17.29 23.56
N ASN A 69 6.93 16.75 22.89
CA ASN A 69 8.13 17.50 22.55
C ASN A 69 7.95 18.29 21.25
N LEU A 70 8.52 19.49 21.20
CA LEU A 70 8.48 20.36 20.00
C LEU A 70 8.97 19.65 18.74
N GLN A 71 9.92 18.72 18.89
CA GLN A 71 10.45 17.88 17.83
C GLN A 71 9.36 16.98 17.22
N ASP A 72 8.52 16.36 18.04
CA ASP A 72 7.42 15.50 17.58
C ASP A 72 6.35 16.31 16.85
N VAL A 73 6.05 17.52 17.34
CA VAL A 73 5.15 18.47 16.66
C VAL A 73 5.71 18.81 15.28
N MET A 74 7.00 19.17 15.17
CA MET A 74 7.62 19.51 13.89
C MET A 74 7.64 18.33 12.91
N VAL A 75 7.97 17.12 13.37
CA VAL A 75 7.94 15.91 12.53
C VAL A 75 6.51 15.61 12.06
N SER A 76 5.52 15.75 12.95
CA SER A 76 4.12 15.54 12.58
C SER A 76 3.65 16.50 11.49
N LEU A 77 4.04 17.79 11.58
CA LEU A 77 3.72 18.81 10.60
C LEU A 77 4.36 18.52 9.24
N GLN A 78 5.61 18.08 9.23
CA GLN A 78 6.29 17.68 8.00
C GLN A 78 5.61 16.46 7.35
N LYS A 79 5.25 15.45 8.15
CA LYS A 79 4.53 14.26 7.68
C LYS A 79 3.16 14.62 7.10
N ALA A 80 2.42 15.51 7.77
CA ALA A 80 1.12 15.98 7.30
C ALA A 80 1.24 16.74 5.96
N SER A 81 2.23 17.64 5.86
CA SER A 81 2.50 18.40 4.62
C SER A 81 2.85 17.49 3.44
N LEU A 82 3.76 16.53 3.66
CA LEU A 82 4.13 15.56 2.63
C LEU A 82 2.94 14.69 2.21
N SER A 83 2.17 14.19 3.17
CA SER A 83 0.98 13.36 2.90
C SER A 83 -0.07 14.13 2.08
N PHE A 84 -0.26 15.41 2.39
CA PHE A 84 -1.15 16.29 1.62
C PHE A 84 -0.65 16.48 0.17
N GLN A 85 0.65 16.73 -0.02
CA GLN A 85 1.23 16.86 -1.37
C GLN A 85 1.01 15.58 -2.19
N THR A 86 1.23 14.40 -1.59
CA THR A 86 0.97 13.12 -2.25
C THR A 86 -0.51 12.95 -2.61
N MET A 87 -1.43 13.35 -1.72
CA MET A 87 -2.87 13.30 -1.99
C MET A 87 -3.28 14.21 -3.16
N VAL A 88 -2.70 15.41 -3.28
CA VAL A 88 -2.94 16.29 -4.43
C VAL A 88 -2.49 15.63 -5.73
N GLN A 89 -1.34 14.95 -5.73
CA GLN A 89 -0.86 14.20 -6.90
C GLN A 89 -1.80 13.05 -7.26
N ALA A 90 -2.27 12.29 -6.27
CA ALA A 90 -3.24 11.22 -6.48
C ALA A 90 -4.56 11.76 -7.07
N ARG A 91 -5.08 12.88 -6.54
CA ARG A 91 -6.26 13.56 -7.09
C ARG A 91 -6.05 13.96 -8.56
N ASN A 92 -4.90 14.57 -8.88
CA ASN A 92 -4.62 15.01 -10.24
C ASN A 92 -4.55 13.81 -11.21
N LYS A 93 -3.88 12.72 -10.81
CA LYS A 93 -3.80 11.49 -11.61
C LYS A 93 -5.17 10.88 -11.86
N LEU A 94 -6.07 10.94 -10.89
CA LEU A 94 -7.43 10.45 -11.05
C LEU A 94 -8.28 11.26 -12.01
N VAL A 95 -8.18 12.59 -11.92
CA VAL A 95 -8.86 13.48 -12.87
C VAL A 95 -8.37 13.20 -14.28
N SER A 96 -7.06 13.04 -14.47
CA SER A 96 -6.49 12.67 -15.76
C SER A 96 -6.96 11.29 -16.26
N ALA A 97 -6.99 10.27 -15.40
CA ALA A 97 -7.47 8.94 -15.76
C ALA A 97 -8.95 8.95 -16.19
N TYR A 98 -9.79 9.72 -15.50
CA TYR A 98 -11.19 9.92 -15.89
C TYR A 98 -11.32 10.62 -17.25
N GLN A 99 -10.52 11.66 -17.48
CA GLN A 99 -10.48 12.36 -18.77
C GLN A 99 -10.01 11.43 -19.91
N GLU A 100 -9.04 10.55 -19.66
CA GLU A 100 -8.50 9.60 -20.62
C GLU A 100 -9.52 8.53 -21.03
N ILE A 101 -10.29 8.01 -20.08
CA ILE A 101 -11.42 7.08 -20.35
C ILE A 101 -12.48 7.78 -21.22
N MET A 102 -12.84 9.03 -20.90
CA MET A 102 -13.80 9.79 -21.72
C MET A 102 -13.30 10.03 -23.15
N ASN A 103 -12.01 10.30 -23.35
CA ASN A 103 -11.42 10.55 -24.67
C ASN A 103 -11.20 9.27 -25.50
N THR A 104 -11.16 8.09 -24.86
CA THR A 104 -11.01 6.80 -25.57
C THR A 104 -12.35 6.17 -25.94
N GLN A 105 -13.47 6.68 -25.42
CA GLN A 105 -14.82 6.23 -25.76
C GLN A 105 -15.49 7.00 -26.91
N VAL A 106 -14.82 7.98 -27.52
CA VAL A 106 -15.30 8.73 -28.69
C VAL A 106 -14.64 8.29 -29.99
#